data_AF-A0A917J7J1-F1
#
_entry.id   AF-A0A917J7J1-F1
#
_cell.length_a   1.000
_cell.length_b   1.000
_cell.length_c   1.000
_cell.angle_alpha   90.00
_cell.angle_beta   90.00
_cell.angle_gamma   90.00
#
_symmetry.space_group_name_H-M   'P 1'
#
loop_
_entity.id
_entity.type
_entity.pdbx_description
1 polymer ?
#
loop_
_entity_poly.entity_id
_entity_poly.type
_entity_poly.pdbx_seq_one_letter_code
_entity_poly.pdbx_strand_id
1 'polypeptide(L)'
;MLDASAALLVPFGIYSLFHWGGWVKFMMALVCIAIGLLTIFANFHELLKFNAPQLIISKDGMQTSNGEFYPWLAISNEKIVEQAQGRYRSYFLYFETADASRQIDVTWLTESPSKIIALIKEFKQGQY
;
A
#
# COMPACT_ATOMS: atom_id res chain seq x y z
N MET A 1 5.40 -10.22 3.94
CA MET A 1 4.01 -10.75 3.95
C MET A 1 3.78 -11.37 5.32
N LEU A 2 3.02 -10.71 6.19
CA LEU A 2 2.67 -11.27 7.48
C LEU A 2 1.87 -12.55 7.24
N ASP A 3 2.45 -13.68 7.60
CA ASP A 3 1.81 -14.97 7.42
C ASP A 3 0.56 -14.98 8.31
N ALA A 4 -0.64 -15.08 7.70
CA ALA A 4 -1.91 -14.92 8.41
C ALA A 4 -2.04 -15.89 9.60
N SER A 5 -1.30 -16.99 9.55
CA SER A 5 -1.09 -17.96 10.62
C SER A 5 -0.50 -17.34 11.90
N ALA A 6 0.46 -16.43 11.80
CA ALA A 6 1.12 -15.81 12.95
C ALA A 6 0.23 -14.80 13.69
N ALA A 7 -0.65 -14.10 12.97
CA ALA A 7 -1.62 -13.17 13.55
C ALA A 7 -2.67 -13.90 14.40
N LEU A 8 -2.97 -15.17 14.10
CA LEU A 8 -3.92 -15.99 14.84
C LEU A 8 -3.32 -16.62 16.12
N LEU A 9 -2.00 -16.66 16.25
CA LEU A 9 -1.32 -17.26 17.42
C LEU A 9 -1.57 -16.48 18.72
N VAL A 10 -1.68 -15.15 18.66
CA VAL A 10 -1.92 -14.32 19.85
C VAL A 10 -3.36 -14.50 20.36
N PRO A 11 -4.43 -14.36 19.55
CA PRO A 11 -5.79 -14.66 19.98
C PRO A 11 -5.97 -16.11 20.45
N PHE A 12 -5.35 -17.07 19.77
CA PHE A 12 -5.40 -18.48 20.13
C PHE A 12 -4.71 -18.75 21.48
N GLY A 13 -3.52 -18.18 21.69
CA GLY A 13 -2.81 -18.25 22.98
C GLY A 13 -3.63 -17.66 24.12
N ILE A 14 -4.21 -16.47 23.94
CA ILE A 14 -5.08 -15.83 24.94
C ILE A 14 -6.30 -16.70 25.23
N TYR A 15 -7.00 -17.20 24.21
CA TYR A 15 -8.16 -18.08 24.39
C TYR A 15 -7.83 -19.33 25.20
N SER A 16 -6.69 -19.96 24.89
CA SER A 16 -6.24 -21.18 25.57
C SER A 16 -5.91 -20.98 27.05
N LEU A 17 -5.46 -19.77 27.47
CA LEU A 17 -5.21 -19.44 28.89
C LEU A 17 -6.49 -19.49 29.73
N PHE A 18 -7.64 -19.12 29.17
CA PHE A 18 -8.90 -19.04 29.90
C PHE A 18 -9.71 -20.34 29.86
N HIS A 19 -9.51 -21.16 28.83
CA HIS A 19 -10.37 -22.33 28.59
C HIS A 19 -9.72 -23.66 28.97
N TRP A 20 -8.39 -23.74 29.01
CA TRP A 20 -7.68 -25.00 29.22
C TRP A 20 -6.87 -25.00 30.52
N GLY A 21 -7.27 -25.83 31.48
CA GLY A 21 -6.54 -26.03 32.74
C GLY A 21 -5.27 -26.87 32.59
N GLY A 22 -4.23 -26.53 33.36
CA GLY A 22 -2.98 -27.29 33.51
C GLY A 22 -1.71 -26.50 33.21
N TRP A 23 -0.69 -26.67 34.04
CA TRP A 23 0.60 -25.93 33.96
C TRP A 23 1.31 -26.05 32.61
N VAL A 24 1.28 -27.24 31.99
CA VAL A 24 1.89 -27.47 30.67
C VAL A 24 1.22 -26.62 29.58
N LYS A 25 -0.10 -26.47 29.66
CA LYS A 25 -0.88 -25.71 28.66
C LYS A 25 -0.69 -24.20 28.84
N PHE A 26 -0.57 -23.75 30.09
CA PHE A 26 -0.20 -22.37 30.41
C PHE A 26 1.17 -21.99 29.82
N MET A 27 2.16 -22.87 29.94
CA MET A 27 3.48 -22.66 29.33
C MET A 27 3.42 -22.62 27.81
N MET A 28 2.63 -23.51 27.19
CA MET A 28 2.45 -23.53 25.74
C MET A 28 1.76 -22.26 25.22
N ALA A 29 0.76 -21.75 25.95
CA ALA A 29 0.08 -20.51 25.61
C ALA A 29 1.01 -19.30 25.67
N LEU A 30 1.88 -19.21 26.71
CA LEU A 30 2.90 -18.18 26.81
C LEU A 30 3.88 -18.22 25.63
N VAL A 31 4.32 -19.40 25.23
CA VAL A 31 5.21 -19.58 24.07
C VAL A 31 4.52 -19.12 22.79
N CYS A 32 3.25 -19.47 22.57
CA CYS A 32 2.50 -19.01 21.40
C CYS A 32 2.34 -17.49 21.35
N ILE A 33 2.03 -16.85 22.48
CA ILE A 33 1.91 -15.39 22.58
C ILE A 33 3.27 -14.73 22.30
N ALA A 34 4.35 -15.25 22.89
CA ALA A 34 5.70 -14.71 22.68
C ALA A 34 6.13 -14.78 21.21
N ILE A 35 5.93 -15.93 20.55
CA ILE A 35 6.25 -16.10 19.13
C ILE A 35 5.40 -15.17 18.25
N GLY A 36 4.10 -15.07 18.54
CA GLY A 36 3.19 -14.17 17.81
C GLY A 36 3.62 -12.70 17.93
N LEU A 37 3.92 -12.24 19.14
CA LEU A 37 4.40 -10.87 19.37
C LEU A 37 5.75 -10.60 18.70
N LEU A 38 6.70 -11.53 18.77
CA LEU A 38 8.00 -11.38 18.09
C LEU A 38 7.82 -11.27 16.57
N THR A 39 6.90 -12.05 16.00
CA THR A 39 6.62 -12.02 14.55
C THR A 39 5.96 -10.71 14.14
N ILE A 40 5.01 -10.21 14.94
CA ILE A 40 4.37 -8.91 14.71
C ILE A 40 5.41 -7.80 14.80
N PHE A 41 6.28 -7.83 15.81
CA PHE A 41 7.31 -6.81 16.00
C PHE A 41 8.34 -6.82 14.85
N ALA A 42 8.81 -7.99 14.44
CA ALA A 42 9.76 -8.15 13.33
C ALA A 42 9.19 -7.64 12.00
N ASN A 43 7.88 -7.77 11.79
CA ASN A 43 7.20 -7.34 10.56
C ASN A 43 6.44 -6.02 10.70
N PHE A 44 6.57 -5.33 11.84
CA PHE A 44 5.84 -4.08 12.09
C PHE A 44 6.17 -3.01 11.04
N HIS A 45 7.41 -2.99 10.57
CA HIS A 45 7.85 -2.06 9.53
C HIS A 45 7.18 -2.33 8.17
N GLU A 46 6.77 -3.56 7.86
CA GLU A 46 5.98 -3.88 6.66
C GLU A 46 4.52 -3.43 6.81
N LEU A 47 3.95 -3.57 8.02
CA LEU A 47 2.61 -3.07 8.33
C LEU A 47 2.52 -1.55 8.19
N LEU A 48 3.57 -0.82 8.57
CA LEU A 48 3.62 0.64 8.40
C LEU A 48 3.75 1.09 6.94
N LYS A 49 4.39 0.28 6.09
CA LYS A 49 4.52 0.57 4.65
C LYS A 49 3.19 0.50 3.91
N PHE A 50 2.18 -0.16 4.48
CA PHE A 50 0.84 -0.26 3.88
C PHE A 50 0.14 1.10 3.71
N ASN A 51 0.53 2.09 4.50
CA ASN A 51 -0.04 3.45 4.47
C ASN A 51 0.87 4.48 3.78
N ALA A 52 2.00 4.06 3.18
CA ALA A 52 2.84 4.99 2.46
C ALA A 52 2.14 5.40 1.14
N PRO A 53 1.96 6.71 0.87
CA PRO A 53 1.33 7.15 -0.36
C PRO A 53 2.20 6.73 -1.55
N GLN A 54 1.67 5.91 -2.46
CA GLN A 54 2.46 5.49 -3.63
C GLN A 54 2.52 6.56 -4.72
N LEU A 55 1.60 7.52 -4.67
CA LEU A 55 1.58 8.71 -5.51
C LEU A 55 1.13 9.90 -4.65
N ILE A 56 1.96 10.93 -4.56
CA ILE A 56 1.63 12.21 -3.93
C ILE A 56 1.47 13.24 -5.05
N ILE A 57 0.30 13.84 -5.13
CA ILE A 57 0.01 14.95 -6.06
C ILE A 57 0.04 16.23 -5.23
N SER A 58 0.89 17.18 -5.62
CA SER A 58 1.10 18.44 -4.93
C SER A 58 0.94 19.62 -5.89
N LYS A 59 1.02 20.84 -5.37
CA LYS A 59 1.00 22.05 -6.21
C LYS A 59 2.23 22.12 -7.12
N ASP A 60 3.36 21.58 -6.71
CA ASP A 60 4.63 21.72 -7.43
C ASP A 60 4.86 20.58 -8.44
N GLY A 61 4.23 19.42 -8.23
CA GLY A 61 4.40 18.25 -9.08
C GLY A 61 3.83 16.96 -8.50
N MET A 62 4.25 15.83 -9.08
CA MET A 62 3.94 14.48 -8.63
C MET A 62 5.17 13.81 -8.00
N GLN A 63 4.98 13.11 -6.89
CA GLN A 63 6.02 12.28 -6.27
C GLN A 63 5.58 10.81 -6.23
N THR A 64 6.48 9.90 -6.58
CA THR A 64 6.22 8.45 -6.55
C THR A 64 6.70 7.83 -5.24
N SER A 65 6.23 6.60 -4.92
CA SER A 65 6.71 5.80 -3.78
C SER A 65 8.23 5.60 -3.76
N ASN A 66 8.89 5.65 -4.91
CA ASN A 66 10.32 5.49 -5.04
C ASN A 66 11.10 6.77 -4.68
N GLY A 67 10.40 7.85 -4.31
CA GLY A 67 10.99 9.14 -3.98
C GLY A 67 11.29 10.03 -5.18
N GLU A 68 10.97 9.60 -6.40
CA GLU A 68 11.14 10.41 -7.61
C GLU A 68 10.10 11.53 -7.64
N PHE A 69 10.55 12.77 -7.81
CA PHE A 69 9.70 13.95 -7.92
C PHE A 69 9.72 14.48 -9.36
N TYR A 70 8.54 14.72 -9.90
CA TYR A 70 8.30 15.17 -11.26
C TYR A 70 7.55 16.51 -11.22
N PRO A 71 8.22 17.64 -11.52
CA PRO A 71 7.57 18.94 -11.59
C PRO A 71 6.49 18.96 -12.68
N TRP A 72 5.39 19.70 -12.48
CA TRP A 72 4.32 19.77 -13.49
C TRP A 72 4.79 20.25 -14.87
N LEU A 73 5.79 21.14 -14.90
CA LEU A 73 6.43 21.64 -16.12
C LEU A 73 7.15 20.55 -16.92
N ALA A 74 7.63 19.50 -16.23
CA ALA A 74 8.34 18.39 -16.85
C ALA A 74 7.39 17.26 -17.27
N ILE A 75 6.09 17.34 -16.94
CA ILE A 75 5.12 16.29 -17.20
C ILE A 75 4.23 16.68 -18.38
N SER A 76 4.13 15.79 -19.36
CA SER A 76 3.24 15.92 -20.51
C SER A 76 2.47 14.63 -20.80
N ASN A 77 1.43 14.73 -21.63
CA ASN A 77 0.66 13.60 -22.17
C ASN A 77 0.09 12.64 -21.10
N GLU A 78 -0.40 13.18 -19.99
CA GLU A 78 -0.98 12.38 -18.90
C GLU A 78 -2.27 11.69 -19.34
N LYS A 79 -2.31 10.36 -19.25
CA LYS A 79 -3.48 9.55 -19.56
C LYS A 79 -3.57 8.34 -18.66
N ILE A 80 -4.78 7.90 -18.36
CA ILE A 80 -5.00 6.62 -17.67
C ILE A 80 -5.46 5.61 -18.71
N VAL A 81 -4.78 4.46 -18.75
CA VAL A 81 -5.11 3.36 -19.65
C VAL A 81 -5.59 2.18 -18.82
N GLU A 82 -6.74 1.64 -19.20
CA GLU A 82 -7.24 0.38 -18.66
C GLU A 82 -6.59 -0.78 -19.43
N GLN A 83 -5.95 -1.69 -18.69
CA GLN A 83 -5.47 -2.96 -19.21
C GLN A 83 -6.31 -4.08 -18.62
N ALA A 84 -7.05 -4.77 -19.48
CA ALA A 84 -7.81 -5.96 -19.11
C ALA A 84 -6.94 -7.20 -19.24
N GLN A 85 -6.78 -7.95 -18.14
CA GLN A 85 -6.13 -9.26 -18.14
C GLN A 85 -7.13 -10.31 -17.62
N GLY A 86 -7.82 -10.97 -18.55
CA GLY A 86 -8.88 -11.92 -18.22
C GLY A 86 -10.05 -11.25 -17.51
N ARG A 87 -10.28 -11.62 -16.24
CA ARG A 87 -11.35 -11.03 -15.40
C ARG A 87 -10.89 -9.79 -14.62
N TYR A 88 -9.59 -9.53 -14.56
CA TYR A 88 -9.03 -8.42 -13.80
C TYR A 88 -8.82 -7.21 -14.71
N ARG A 89 -9.12 -6.03 -14.17
CA ARG A 89 -8.87 -4.74 -14.80
C ARG A 89 -7.80 -4.02 -13.98
N SER A 90 -6.73 -3.63 -14.65
CA SER A 90 -5.67 -2.81 -14.06
C SER A 90 -5.71 -1.43 -14.71
N TYR A 91 -5.51 -0.39 -13.91
CA TYR A 91 -5.48 0.98 -14.35
C TYR A 91 -4.08 1.52 -14.18
N PHE A 92 -3.53 2.10 -15.26
CA PHE A 92 -2.18 2.63 -15.26
C PHE A 92 -2.18 4.10 -15.69
N LEU A 93 -1.57 4.95 -14.87
CA LEU A 93 -1.26 6.33 -15.22
C LEU A 93 0.01 6.35 -16.05
N TYR A 94 -0.11 6.81 -17.29
CA TYR A 94 0.99 7.09 -18.19
C TYR A 94 1.23 8.59 -18.23
N PHE A 95 2.50 8.98 -18.18
CA PHE A 95 2.92 10.35 -18.42
C PHE A 95 4.31 10.35 -19.06
N GLU A 96 4.62 11.44 -19.74
CA GLU A 96 5.90 11.65 -20.40
C GLU A 96 6.70 12.70 -19.64
N THR A 97 8.00 12.46 -19.58
CA THR A 97 9.02 13.39 -19.10
C THR A 97 10.02 13.65 -20.22
N ALA A 98 10.90 14.64 -20.05
CA ALA A 98 11.91 14.98 -21.07
C ALA A 98 12.75 13.77 -21.53
N ASP A 99 12.98 12.82 -20.63
CA ASP A 99 13.90 11.70 -20.87
C ASP A 99 13.19 10.37 -21.13
N ALA A 100 11.96 10.18 -20.66
CA ALA A 100 11.27 8.90 -20.75
C ALA A 100 9.74 8.98 -20.56
N SER A 101 9.05 7.99 -21.12
CA SER A 101 7.68 7.67 -20.73
C SER A 101 7.67 6.85 -19.45
N ARG A 102 6.79 7.21 -18.52
CA ARG A 102 6.65 6.57 -17.20
C ARG A 102 5.24 6.02 -17.06
N GLN A 103 5.15 4.89 -16.34
CA GLN A 103 3.91 4.18 -16.05
C GLN A 103 3.83 3.92 -14.54
N ILE A 104 2.72 4.30 -13.93
CA ILE A 104 2.42 4.04 -12.52
C ILE A 104 1.13 3.24 -12.43
N ASP A 105 1.15 2.14 -11.70
CA ASP A 105 -0.07 1.41 -11.36
C ASP A 105 -0.92 2.23 -10.39
N VAL A 106 -2.16 2.49 -10.77
CA VAL A 106 -3.16 3.22 -9.99
C VAL A 106 -4.36 2.35 -9.64
N THR A 107 -4.30 1.04 -9.91
CA THR A 107 -5.36 0.07 -9.61
C THR A 107 -5.67 -0.02 -8.10
N TRP A 108 -4.68 0.27 -7.26
CA TRP A 108 -4.81 0.25 -5.80
C TRP A 108 -5.50 1.50 -5.24
N LEU A 109 -5.68 2.57 -6.03
CA LEU A 109 -6.34 3.78 -5.57
C LEU A 109 -7.84 3.52 -5.36
N THR A 110 -8.38 4.00 -4.24
CA THR A 110 -9.81 3.93 -3.92
C THR A 110 -10.66 4.76 -4.87
N GLU A 111 -10.06 5.81 -5.44
CA GLU A 111 -10.74 6.77 -6.30
C GLU A 111 -10.81 6.30 -7.75
N SER A 112 -11.88 6.69 -8.45
CA SER A 112 -12.08 6.28 -9.83
C SER A 112 -11.00 6.87 -10.77
N PRO A 113 -10.62 6.15 -11.84
CA PRO A 113 -9.69 6.66 -12.86
C PRO A 113 -10.04 8.05 -13.37
N SER A 114 -11.32 8.32 -13.63
CA SER A 114 -11.79 9.62 -14.10
C SER A 114 -11.55 10.74 -13.09
N LYS A 115 -11.75 10.45 -11.80
CA LYS A 115 -11.52 11.44 -10.73
C LYS A 115 -10.03 11.73 -10.56
N ILE A 116 -9.18 10.71 -10.66
CA ILE A 116 -7.72 10.88 -10.62
C ILE A 116 -7.26 11.83 -11.74
N ILE A 117 -7.75 11.63 -12.96
CA ILE A 117 -7.43 12.51 -14.10
C ILE A 117 -7.94 13.93 -13.90
N ALA A 118 -9.12 14.09 -13.29
CA ALA A 118 -9.67 15.41 -12.99
C ALA A 118 -8.80 16.15 -11.97
N LEU A 119 -8.36 15.46 -10.91
CA LEU A 119 -7.47 16.02 -9.90
C LEU A 119 -6.11 16.42 -10.50
N ILE A 120 -5.49 15.57 -11.32
CA ILE A 120 -4.22 15.90 -11.98
C ILE A 120 -4.37 17.17 -12.82
N LYS A 121 -5.47 17.29 -13.58
CA LYS A 121 -5.75 18.49 -14.38
C LYS A 121 -5.98 19.73 -13.53
N GLU A 122 -6.74 19.62 -12.44
CA GLU A 122 -7.00 20.73 -11.51
C GLU A 122 -5.71 21.28 -10.90
N PHE A 123 -4.85 20.40 -10.37
CA PHE A 123 -3.58 20.79 -9.77
C PHE A 123 -2.60 21.39 -10.81
N LYS A 124 -2.61 20.89 -12.05
CA LYS A 124 -1.78 21.42 -13.14
C LYS A 124 -2.28 22.78 -13.65
N GLN A 125 -3.60 22.99 -13.69
CA GLN A 125 -4.19 24.25 -14.16
C GLN A 125 -4.06 25.39 -13.15
N GLY A 126 -4.06 25.10 -11.85
CA GLY A 126 -3.84 26.11 -10.80
C GLY A 126 -2.42 26.70 -10.73
N GLN A 127 -1.56 26.39 -11.70
CA GLN A 127 -0.17 26.87 -11.83
C GLN A 127 0.00 27.94 -12.92
N TYR A 128 -1.08 28.33 -13.62
CA TYR A 128 -1.09 29.40 -14.62
C TYR A 128 -1.86 30.63 -14.13
#